data_AF-A0A368FZ95-F1
#
_entry.id   AF-A0A368FZ95-F1
#
_cell.length_a   1.000
_cell.length_b   1.000
_cell.length_c   1.000
_cell.angle_alpha   90.00
_cell.angle_beta   90.00
_cell.angle_gamma   90.00
#
_symmetry.space_group_name_H-M   'P 1'
#
loop_
_entity.id
_entity.type
_entity.pdbx_description
1 polymer ?
#
loop_
_entity_poly.entity_id
_entity_poly.type
_entity_poly.pdbx_seq_one_letter_code
_entity_poly.pdbx_strand_id
1 'polypeptide(L)'
;MDRQLSITEASSSQDTSPKKAQQLCLSYKHRKVLRATFQQMNSGGAFLKLMEQVFRRLEAKYPDIRSIFLTTAFVNSLSRERSSPPLVRTEHDHCKCLVALFEKIMDNLSDDTQLMVIRQYGEKHAQMKESGMSGGMIESFGEIAVAVIASQDYIKYNHDAVKAWRLLLAYVTDEMMVGFERLSRISDRRSSAASTCPRRT
;
A
#
# COMPACT_ATOMS: atom_id res chain seq x y z
N MET A 1 -60.22 -3.90 -15.88
CA MET A 1 -59.05 -3.06 -16.18
C MET A 1 -58.82 -2.24 -14.94
N ASP A 2 -57.64 -2.37 -14.33
CA ASP A 2 -56.89 -1.32 -13.60
C ASP A 2 -55.84 -1.98 -12.71
N ARG A 3 -54.61 -1.84 -13.17
CA ARG A 3 -53.38 -2.43 -12.62
C ARG A 3 -52.72 -1.34 -11.77
N GLN A 4 -52.93 -1.37 -10.46
CA GLN A 4 -52.16 -0.50 -9.54
C GLN A 4 -50.75 -1.08 -9.37
N LEU A 5 -49.77 -0.36 -9.91
CA LEU A 5 -48.34 -0.59 -9.71
C LEU A 5 -47.96 -0.05 -8.33
N SER A 6 -47.55 -0.95 -7.45
CA SER A 6 -46.85 -0.61 -6.20
C SER A 6 -45.42 -0.25 -6.55
N ILE A 7 -45.03 1.02 -6.35
CA ILE A 7 -43.65 1.47 -6.44
C ILE A 7 -43.03 1.27 -5.05
N THR A 8 -42.34 0.15 -4.87
CA THR A 8 -41.37 0.01 -3.79
C THR A 8 -40.13 0.84 -4.15
N GLU A 9 -39.96 1.97 -3.47
CA GLU A 9 -38.68 2.69 -3.42
C GLU A 9 -37.63 1.77 -2.77
N ALA A 10 -36.75 1.21 -3.60
CA ALA A 10 -35.53 0.59 -3.13
C ALA A 10 -34.54 1.71 -2.76
N SER A 11 -34.62 2.21 -1.52
CA SER A 11 -33.55 3.01 -0.94
C SER A 11 -32.31 2.13 -0.82
N SER A 12 -31.38 2.25 -1.77
CA SER A 12 -30.07 1.60 -1.67
C SER A 12 -29.29 2.24 -0.52
N SER A 13 -29.34 1.62 0.65
CA SER A 13 -28.41 1.90 1.74
C SER A 13 -27.00 1.55 1.25
N GLN A 14 -26.28 2.54 0.73
CA GLN A 14 -24.85 2.39 0.47
C GLN A 14 -24.16 2.23 1.82
N ASP A 15 -23.80 0.99 2.10
CA ASP A 15 -23.02 0.57 3.25
C ASP A 15 -21.64 1.25 3.20
N THR A 16 -21.53 2.42 3.80
CA THR A 16 -20.25 3.10 4.05
C THR A 16 -19.62 2.61 5.34
N SER A 17 -19.82 1.34 5.69
CA SER A 17 -19.10 0.76 6.81
C SER A 17 -17.62 0.67 6.46
N PRO A 18 -16.70 1.28 7.25
CA PRO A 18 -15.29 1.14 7.01
C PRO A 18 -14.94 -0.35 7.08
N LYS A 19 -14.37 -0.91 5.99
CA LYS A 19 -13.80 -2.26 6.01
C LYS A 19 -12.93 -2.36 7.27
N LYS A 20 -13.36 -3.19 8.22
CA LYS A 20 -12.67 -3.42 9.50
C LYS A 20 -11.21 -3.75 9.19
N ALA A 21 -10.29 -3.23 10.00
CA ALA A 21 -8.88 -3.63 9.89
C ALA A 21 -8.78 -5.15 9.91
N GLN A 22 -8.13 -5.70 8.88
CA GLN A 22 -7.82 -7.12 8.92
C GLN A 22 -6.88 -7.33 10.09
N GLN A 23 -7.12 -8.35 10.89
CA GLN A 23 -6.24 -8.60 12.02
C GLN A 23 -5.04 -9.41 11.54
N LEU A 24 -3.83 -8.92 11.81
CA LEU A 24 -2.60 -9.67 11.52
C LEU A 24 -2.47 -10.84 12.51
N CYS A 25 -3.03 -11.99 12.15
CA CYS A 25 -3.01 -13.18 13.00
C CYS A 25 -1.64 -13.89 12.94
N LEU A 26 -0.68 -13.43 13.74
CA LEU A 26 0.61 -14.09 13.92
C LEU A 26 0.69 -14.83 15.25
N SER A 27 1.26 -16.03 15.25
CA SER A 27 1.63 -16.71 16.50
C SER A 27 2.85 -16.04 17.13
N TYR A 28 3.12 -16.31 18.41
CA TYR A 28 4.37 -15.88 19.05
C TYR A 28 5.61 -16.37 18.28
N LYS A 29 5.56 -17.62 17.79
CA LYS A 29 6.60 -18.22 16.96
C LYS A 29 6.81 -17.44 15.65
N HIS A 30 5.72 -17.06 14.97
CA HIS A 30 5.80 -16.25 13.75
C HIS A 30 6.42 -14.88 14.00
N ARG A 31 6.03 -14.19 15.09
CA ARG A 31 6.64 -12.90 15.45
C ARG A 31 8.14 -13.02 15.71
N LYS A 32 8.55 -14.06 16.46
CA LYS A 32 9.97 -14.32 16.75
C LYS A 32 10.77 -14.59 15.48
N VAL A 33 10.26 -15.43 14.57
CA VAL A 33 10.98 -15.76 13.33
C VAL A 33 11.03 -14.57 12.36
N LEU A 34 9.98 -13.75 12.28
CA LEU A 34 9.98 -12.51 11.48
C LEU A 34 11.08 -11.56 11.94
N ARG A 35 11.16 -11.27 13.23
CA ARG A 35 12.21 -10.38 13.77
C ARG A 35 13.61 -10.93 13.51
N ALA A 36 13.83 -12.21 13.80
CA ALA A 36 15.13 -12.83 13.62
C ALA A 36 15.59 -12.84 12.15
N THR A 37 14.70 -13.22 11.23
CA THR A 37 15.02 -13.26 9.79
C THR A 37 15.12 -11.85 9.20
N PHE A 38 14.28 -10.90 9.63
CA PHE A 38 14.41 -9.49 9.22
C PHE A 38 15.75 -8.90 9.64
N GLN A 39 16.21 -9.14 10.87
CA GLN A 39 17.50 -8.64 11.33
C GLN A 39 18.67 -9.17 10.48
N GLN A 40 18.60 -10.43 10.04
CA GLN A 40 19.58 -11.00 9.10
C GLN A 40 19.51 -10.29 7.73
N MET A 41 18.30 -10.07 7.21
CA MET A 41 18.11 -9.34 5.94
C MET A 41 18.55 -7.88 6.01
N ASN A 42 18.29 -7.20 7.12
CA ASN A 42 18.53 -5.77 7.25
C ASN A 42 19.99 -5.44 7.60
N SER A 43 20.80 -6.47 7.86
CA SER A 43 22.23 -6.30 8.11
C SER A 43 22.96 -5.73 6.89
N GLY A 44 23.78 -4.69 7.10
CA GLY A 44 24.63 -4.11 6.06
C GLY A 44 23.91 -3.56 4.82
N GLY A 45 22.61 -3.22 4.94
CA GLY A 45 21.80 -2.70 3.82
C GLY A 45 21.33 -3.76 2.82
N ALA A 46 21.40 -5.05 3.14
CA ALA A 46 20.92 -6.10 2.25
C ALA A 46 19.41 -6.00 1.98
N PHE A 47 18.60 -5.63 2.97
CA PHE A 47 17.15 -5.45 2.79
C PHE A 47 16.82 -4.31 1.82
N LEU A 48 17.60 -3.22 1.83
CA LEU A 48 17.47 -2.14 0.84
C LEU A 48 17.66 -2.67 -0.59
N LYS A 49 18.70 -3.48 -0.82
CA LYS A 49 18.96 -4.11 -2.12
C LYS A 49 17.84 -5.07 -2.55
N LEU A 50 17.21 -5.76 -1.59
CA LEU A 50 16.03 -6.58 -1.87
C LEU A 50 14.85 -5.72 -2.31
N MET A 51 14.61 -4.58 -1.67
CA MET A 51 13.55 -3.64 -2.09
C MET A 51 13.84 -3.07 -3.48
N GLU A 52 15.08 -2.72 -3.79
CA GLU A 52 15.49 -2.31 -5.16
C GLU A 52 15.28 -3.45 -6.18
N GLN A 53 15.51 -4.70 -5.79
CA GLN A 53 15.21 -5.86 -6.65
C GLN A 53 13.69 -6.02 -6.88
N VAL A 54 12.87 -5.79 -5.85
CA VAL A 54 11.41 -5.79 -5.98
C VAL A 54 10.97 -4.69 -6.96
N PHE A 55 11.49 -3.47 -6.83
CA PHE A 55 11.15 -2.38 -7.74
C PHE A 55 11.61 -2.64 -9.18
N ARG A 56 12.82 -3.17 -9.40
CA ARG A 56 13.26 -3.55 -10.76
C ARG A 56 12.32 -4.55 -11.43
N ARG A 57 11.79 -5.52 -10.67
CA ARG A 57 10.79 -6.47 -11.18
C ARG A 57 9.42 -5.82 -11.40
N LEU A 58 9.05 -4.88 -10.54
CA LEU A 58 7.81 -4.13 -10.69
C LEU A 58 7.84 -3.24 -11.93
N GLU A 59 8.96 -2.54 -12.16
CA GLU A 59 9.19 -1.69 -13.33
C GLU A 59 9.14 -2.50 -14.63
N ALA A 60 9.65 -3.74 -14.63
CA ALA A 60 9.52 -4.63 -15.79
C ALA A 60 8.05 -4.97 -16.13
N LYS A 61 7.15 -4.96 -15.13
CA LYS A 61 5.70 -5.17 -15.32
C LYS A 61 4.95 -3.86 -15.58
N TYR A 62 5.41 -2.75 -15.01
CA TYR A 62 4.85 -1.41 -15.13
C TYR A 62 5.95 -0.39 -15.47
N PRO A 63 6.34 -0.28 -16.75
CA PRO A 63 7.42 0.62 -17.17
C PRO A 63 7.16 2.09 -16.80
N ASP A 64 5.89 2.47 -16.73
CA ASP A 64 5.45 3.83 -16.41
C ASP A 64 5.70 4.24 -14.96
N ILE A 65 6.07 3.32 -14.07
CA ILE A 65 6.31 3.65 -12.65
C ILE A 65 7.38 4.74 -12.46
N ARG A 66 8.34 4.84 -13.38
CA ARG A 66 9.36 5.91 -13.38
C ARG A 66 8.75 7.30 -13.57
N SER A 67 7.73 7.42 -14.42
CA SER A 67 7.08 8.71 -14.67
C SER A 67 6.32 9.19 -13.43
N ILE A 68 5.79 8.28 -12.60
CA ILE A 68 5.16 8.60 -11.31
C ILE A 68 6.18 9.28 -10.38
N PHE A 69 7.37 8.70 -10.22
CA PHE A 69 8.41 9.29 -9.36
C PHE A 69 8.84 10.68 -9.86
N LEU A 70 9.03 10.85 -11.16
CA LEU A 70 9.38 12.14 -11.76
C LEU A 70 8.29 13.19 -11.57
N THR A 71 7.03 12.82 -11.83
CA THR A 71 5.86 13.71 -11.67
C THR A 71 5.71 14.14 -10.23
N THR A 72 5.81 13.20 -9.28
CA THR A 72 5.73 13.49 -7.85
C THR A 72 6.88 14.38 -7.38
N ALA A 73 8.11 14.12 -7.84
CA ALA A 73 9.24 14.98 -7.53
C ALA A 73 9.04 16.42 -8.07
N PHE A 74 8.49 16.55 -9.29
CA PHE A 74 8.17 17.83 -9.88
C PHE A 74 7.07 18.57 -9.11
N VAL A 75 5.93 17.95 -8.87
CA VAL A 75 4.81 18.54 -8.09
C VAL A 75 5.28 18.98 -6.71
N ASN A 76 6.06 18.14 -6.02
CA ASN A 76 6.61 18.49 -4.71
C ASN A 76 7.61 19.65 -4.77
N SER A 77 8.37 19.80 -5.87
CA SER A 77 9.27 20.95 -6.05
C SER A 77 8.53 22.27 -6.25
N LEU A 78 7.29 22.22 -6.74
CA LEU A 78 6.42 23.40 -6.91
C LEU A 78 5.63 23.75 -5.63
N SER A 79 5.51 22.82 -4.68
CA SER A 79 4.85 23.06 -3.41
C SER A 79 5.66 24.03 -2.55
N ARG A 80 5.01 25.08 -2.03
CA ARG A 80 5.61 26.04 -1.08
C ARG A 80 5.76 25.47 0.33
N GLU A 81 5.01 24.43 0.66
CA GLU A 81 5.04 23.81 1.99
C GLU A 81 6.16 22.76 2.07
N ARG A 82 7.18 23.05 2.90
CA ARG A 82 8.14 22.04 3.35
C ARG A 82 7.43 21.10 4.33
N SER A 83 6.72 20.11 3.82
CA SER A 83 6.20 19.04 4.68
C SER A 83 7.31 18.03 4.97
N SER A 84 7.74 17.93 6.23
CA SER A 84 8.39 16.74 6.78
C SER A 84 7.40 15.58 6.69
N PRO A 85 7.68 14.45 6.01
CA PRO A 85 8.93 13.69 5.99
C PRO A 85 9.79 13.91 4.72
N PRO A 86 10.98 13.25 4.60
CA PRO A 86 11.85 13.41 3.44
C PRO A 86 11.10 13.23 2.12
N LEU A 87 11.26 14.21 1.23
CA LEU A 87 10.69 14.17 -0.11
C LEU A 87 11.22 12.91 -0.82
N VAL A 88 10.32 11.98 -1.19
CA VAL A 88 10.68 10.85 -2.05
C VAL A 88 10.93 11.42 -3.45
N ARG A 89 12.19 11.50 -3.86
CA ARG A 89 12.58 12.03 -5.18
C ARG A 89 12.92 10.94 -6.17
N THR A 90 13.40 9.81 -5.67
CA THR A 90 13.86 8.68 -6.47
C THR A 90 13.26 7.38 -5.94
N GLU A 91 13.25 6.35 -6.79
CA GLU A 91 12.94 4.98 -6.38
C GLU A 91 13.81 4.52 -5.21
N HIS A 92 15.10 4.87 -5.22
CA HIS A 92 16.03 4.54 -4.14
C HIS A 92 15.65 5.21 -2.81
N ASP A 93 15.19 6.46 -2.82
CA ASP A 93 14.66 7.11 -1.62
C ASP A 93 13.41 6.40 -1.11
N HIS A 94 12.54 5.94 -2.01
CA HIS A 94 11.37 5.16 -1.66
C HIS A 94 11.73 3.80 -1.04
N CYS A 95 12.78 3.15 -1.54
CA CYS A 95 13.31 1.93 -0.96
C CYS A 95 13.80 2.15 0.49
N LYS A 96 14.41 3.30 0.80
CA LYS A 96 14.77 3.67 2.19
C LYS A 96 13.53 3.87 3.06
N CYS A 97 12.47 4.50 2.53
CA CYS A 97 11.21 4.62 3.24
C CYS A 97 10.59 3.24 3.56
N LEU A 98 10.71 2.28 2.64
CA LEU A 98 10.26 0.91 2.90
C LEU A 98 11.09 0.22 3.97
N VAL A 99 12.42 0.38 3.98
CA VAL A 99 13.26 -0.17 5.06
C VAL A 99 12.79 0.35 6.43
N ALA A 100 12.62 1.67 6.56
CA ALA A 100 12.14 2.29 7.79
C ALA A 100 10.71 1.85 8.17
N LEU A 101 9.84 1.62 7.19
CA LEU A 101 8.51 1.07 7.42
C LEU A 101 8.59 -0.35 7.98
N PHE A 102 9.40 -1.23 7.39
CA PHE A 102 9.55 -2.61 7.87
C PHE A 102 10.22 -2.66 9.25
N GLU A 103 11.19 -1.80 9.54
CA GLU A 103 11.75 -1.66 10.90
C GLU A 103 10.64 -1.33 11.92
N LYS A 104 9.82 -0.32 11.64
CA LYS A 104 8.68 0.05 12.48
C LYS A 104 7.68 -1.10 12.62
N ILE A 105 7.39 -1.83 11.54
CA ILE A 105 6.50 -3.00 11.59
C ILE A 105 7.06 -4.06 12.54
N MET A 106 8.35 -4.38 12.44
CA MET A 106 8.98 -5.41 13.28
C MET A 106 8.93 -5.06 14.77
N ASP A 107 9.11 -3.79 15.10
CA ASP A 107 8.99 -3.28 16.47
C ASP A 107 7.56 -3.41 17.00
N ASN A 108 6.56 -3.28 16.12
CA ASN A 108 5.14 -3.20 16.48
C ASN A 108 4.30 -4.43 16.11
N LEU A 109 4.90 -5.59 15.78
CA LEU A 109 4.17 -6.83 15.45
C LEU A 109 3.20 -7.34 16.54
N SER A 110 3.25 -6.78 17.75
CA SER A 110 2.36 -7.14 18.86
C SER A 110 1.20 -6.14 19.06
N ASP A 111 1.22 -5.01 18.36
CA ASP A 111 0.24 -3.93 18.49
C ASP A 111 -0.33 -3.55 17.11
N ASP A 112 -1.46 -4.14 16.78
CA ASP A 112 -2.14 -3.94 15.49
C ASP A 112 -2.52 -2.46 15.27
N THR A 113 -2.72 -1.67 16.33
CA THR A 113 -3.08 -0.25 16.20
C THR A 113 -1.94 0.57 15.61
N GLN A 114 -0.69 0.23 15.94
CA GLN A 114 0.49 0.89 15.39
C GLN A 114 0.71 0.56 13.91
N LEU A 115 0.13 -0.56 13.45
CA LEU A 115 0.19 -0.98 12.05
C LEU A 115 -0.85 -0.26 11.17
N MET A 116 -1.82 0.45 11.75
CA MET A 116 -2.80 1.25 11.00
C MET A 116 -2.15 2.36 10.14
N VAL A 117 -0.89 2.74 10.45
CA VAL A 117 -0.10 3.66 9.61
C VAL A 117 0.07 3.17 8.18
N ILE A 118 -0.01 1.85 7.93
CA ILE A 118 0.08 1.25 6.60
C ILE A 118 -1.02 1.80 5.67
N ARG A 119 -2.25 1.99 6.19
CA ARG A 119 -3.35 2.59 5.41
C ARG A 119 -3.03 3.99 4.93
N GLN A 120 -2.35 4.79 5.76
CA GLN A 120 -1.98 6.15 5.43
C GLN A 120 -0.98 6.18 4.26
N TYR A 121 -0.10 5.17 4.15
CA TYR A 121 0.77 5.03 2.98
C TYR A 121 -0.02 4.67 1.72
N GLY A 122 -1.03 3.80 1.82
CA GLY A 122 -1.96 3.51 0.73
C GLY A 122 -2.68 4.77 0.22
N GLU A 123 -3.13 5.62 1.15
CA GLU A 123 -3.78 6.90 0.83
C GLU A 123 -2.83 7.87 0.12
N LYS A 124 -1.58 7.99 0.59
CA LYS A 124 -0.56 8.79 -0.11
C LYS A 124 -0.32 8.30 -1.54
N HIS A 125 -0.37 6.98 -1.77
CA HIS A 125 -0.27 6.45 -3.13
C HIS A 125 -1.50 6.76 -3.99
N ALA A 126 -2.70 6.76 -3.42
CA ALA A 126 -3.92 7.17 -4.14
C ALA A 126 -3.91 8.65 -4.56
N GLN A 127 -3.19 9.53 -3.85
CA GLN A 127 -3.00 10.92 -4.27
C GLN A 127 -2.23 11.05 -5.59
N MET A 128 -1.46 10.02 -5.97
CA MET A 128 -0.69 9.96 -7.21
C MET A 128 -1.45 9.24 -8.34
N LYS A 129 -2.75 8.97 -8.19
CA LYS A 129 -3.57 8.28 -9.20
C LYS A 129 -3.56 9.02 -10.54
N GLU A 130 -3.65 10.35 -10.53
CA GLU A 130 -3.58 11.20 -11.74
C GLU A 130 -2.21 11.13 -12.44
N SER A 131 -1.15 10.78 -11.69
CA SER A 131 0.19 10.54 -12.24
C SER A 131 0.37 9.12 -12.80
N GLY A 132 -0.67 8.27 -12.75
CA GLY A 132 -0.64 6.89 -13.25
C GLY A 132 -0.57 5.81 -12.16
N MET A 133 -0.58 6.16 -10.87
CA MET A 133 -0.57 5.16 -9.79
C MET A 133 -1.86 4.34 -9.78
N SER A 134 -1.75 3.02 -9.64
CA SER A 134 -2.92 2.12 -9.61
C SER A 134 -2.82 1.09 -8.49
N GLY A 135 -3.98 0.55 -8.07
CA GLY A 135 -4.05 -0.53 -7.09
C GLY A 135 -3.30 -1.78 -7.56
N GLY A 136 -3.36 -2.10 -8.86
CA GLY A 136 -2.64 -3.25 -9.43
C GLY A 136 -1.12 -3.17 -9.27
N MET A 137 -0.54 -1.97 -9.20
CA MET A 137 0.89 -1.80 -8.87
C MET A 137 1.19 -2.17 -7.41
N ILE A 138 0.29 -1.85 -6.47
CA ILE A 138 0.43 -2.21 -5.04
C ILE A 138 0.33 -3.73 -4.86
N GLU A 139 -0.66 -4.36 -5.49
CA GLU A 139 -0.84 -5.82 -5.45
C GLU A 139 0.37 -6.53 -6.05
N SER A 140 0.81 -6.10 -7.23
CA SER A 140 1.99 -6.67 -7.90
C SER A 140 3.27 -6.46 -7.08
N PHE A 141 3.42 -5.31 -6.42
CA PHE A 141 4.53 -5.09 -5.50
C PHE A 141 4.52 -6.12 -4.36
N GLY A 142 3.36 -6.38 -3.75
CA GLY A 142 3.19 -7.39 -2.71
C GLY A 142 3.55 -8.80 -3.16
N GLU A 143 3.05 -9.21 -4.33
CA GLU A 143 3.35 -10.52 -4.94
C GLU A 143 4.85 -10.68 -5.22
N ILE A 144 5.48 -9.67 -5.82
CA ILE A 144 6.91 -9.66 -6.12
C ILE A 144 7.73 -9.68 -4.82
N ALA A 145 7.33 -8.91 -3.82
CA ALA A 145 7.99 -8.88 -2.52
C ALA A 145 7.95 -10.25 -1.85
N VAL A 146 6.81 -10.95 -1.89
CA VAL A 146 6.71 -12.34 -1.41
C VAL A 146 7.69 -13.24 -2.15
N ALA A 147 7.74 -13.16 -3.48
CA ALA A 147 8.64 -13.99 -4.28
C ALA A 147 10.13 -13.72 -3.97
N VAL A 148 10.53 -12.46 -3.83
CA VAL A 148 11.91 -12.05 -3.54
C VAL A 148 12.33 -12.39 -2.11
N ILE A 149 11.46 -12.13 -1.12
CA ILE A 149 11.77 -12.37 0.30
C ILE A 149 11.74 -13.87 0.59
N ALA A 150 10.73 -14.60 0.09
CA ALA A 150 10.64 -16.04 0.36
C ALA A 150 11.77 -16.86 -0.30
N SER A 151 12.47 -16.31 -1.30
CA SER A 151 13.59 -16.99 -1.96
C SER A 151 14.93 -16.84 -1.22
N GLN A 152 15.02 -15.99 -0.20
CA GLN A 152 16.27 -15.78 0.53
C GLN A 152 16.69 -17.03 1.30
N ASP A 153 17.99 -17.34 1.36
CA ASP A 153 18.51 -18.59 1.95
C ASP A 153 18.06 -18.83 3.39
N TYR A 154 18.05 -17.79 4.22
CA TYR A 154 17.60 -17.85 5.62
C TYR A 154 16.05 -17.87 5.78
N ILE A 155 15.29 -17.78 4.69
CA ILE A 155 13.82 -17.89 4.68
C ILE A 155 13.37 -19.18 3.99
N LYS A 156 13.82 -19.46 2.76
CA LYS A 156 13.25 -20.52 1.89
C LYS A 156 13.26 -21.92 2.51
N TYR A 157 14.23 -22.21 3.38
CA TYR A 157 14.37 -23.52 4.03
C TYR A 157 13.67 -23.60 5.39
N ASN A 158 13.03 -22.51 5.84
CA ASN A 158 12.30 -22.45 7.09
C ASN A 158 10.80 -22.21 6.81
N HIS A 159 10.00 -23.27 6.90
CA HIS A 159 8.57 -23.19 6.61
C HIS A 159 7.81 -22.18 7.48
N ASP A 160 8.18 -22.03 8.76
CA ASP A 160 7.57 -21.03 9.64
C ASP A 160 7.94 -19.60 9.19
N ALA A 161 9.18 -19.39 8.75
CA ALA A 161 9.61 -18.10 8.21
C ALA A 161 8.87 -17.77 6.91
N VAL A 162 8.81 -18.70 5.95
CA VAL A 162 8.07 -18.52 4.70
C VAL A 162 6.62 -18.17 4.98
N LYS A 163 5.96 -18.92 5.88
CA LYS A 163 4.56 -18.68 6.23
C LYS A 163 4.38 -17.31 6.89
N ALA A 164 5.22 -16.97 7.86
CA ALA A 164 5.12 -15.70 8.57
C ALA A 164 5.34 -14.49 7.64
N TRP A 165 6.33 -14.57 6.74
CA TRP A 165 6.58 -13.51 5.74
C TRP A 165 5.43 -13.37 4.75
N ARG A 166 4.86 -14.48 4.27
CA ARG A 166 3.67 -14.43 3.39
C ARG A 166 2.49 -13.76 4.08
N LEU A 167 2.19 -14.12 5.33
CA LEU A 167 1.11 -13.51 6.10
C LEU A 167 1.36 -12.02 6.32
N LEU A 168 2.58 -11.63 6.69
CA LEU A 168 2.93 -10.23 6.92
C LEU A 168 2.81 -9.40 5.64
N LEU A 169 3.36 -9.88 4.52
CA LEU A 169 3.34 -9.15 3.25
C LEU A 169 1.93 -9.05 2.68
N ALA A 170 1.13 -10.12 2.77
CA ALA A 170 -0.29 -10.07 2.42
C ALA A 170 -1.02 -8.99 3.23
N TYR A 171 -0.83 -8.99 4.55
CA TYR A 171 -1.42 -7.97 5.42
C TYR A 171 -0.98 -6.54 5.06
N VAL A 172 0.32 -6.31 4.82
CA VAL A 172 0.82 -4.99 4.43
C VAL A 172 0.19 -4.54 3.11
N THR A 173 0.12 -5.43 2.12
CA THR A 173 -0.51 -5.15 0.82
C THR A 173 -1.99 -4.88 0.96
N ASP A 174 -2.72 -5.68 1.73
CA ASP A 174 -4.16 -5.52 1.95
C ASP A 174 -4.47 -4.19 2.64
N GLU A 175 -3.72 -3.83 3.68
CA GLU A 175 -3.91 -2.56 4.40
C GLU A 175 -3.52 -1.34 3.54
N MET A 176 -2.49 -1.47 2.69
CA MET A 176 -2.18 -0.46 1.66
C MET A 176 -3.34 -0.30 0.68
N MET A 177 -3.91 -1.42 0.20
CA MET A 177 -5.04 -1.41 -0.74
C MET A 177 -6.29 -0.82 -0.12
N VAL A 178 -6.58 -1.11 1.16
CA VAL A 178 -7.68 -0.48 1.89
C VAL A 178 -7.53 1.04 1.91
N GLY A 179 -6.35 1.55 2.25
CA GLY A 179 -6.08 2.99 2.21
C GLY A 179 -6.22 3.59 0.80
N PHE A 180 -5.65 2.90 -0.19
CA PHE A 180 -5.66 3.33 -1.59
C PHE A 180 -7.09 3.41 -2.15
N GLU A 181 -7.89 2.36 -1.98
CA GLU A 181 -9.29 2.31 -2.44
C GLU A 181 -10.14 3.38 -1.77
N ARG A 182 -9.96 3.56 -0.45
CA ARG A 182 -10.72 4.52 0.34
C ARG A 182 -10.58 5.93 -0.22
N LEU A 183 -9.34 6.39 -0.42
CA LEU A 183 -9.11 7.74 -0.93
C LEU A 183 -9.44 7.87 -2.43
N SER A 184 -9.16 6.83 -3.22
CA SER A 184 -9.50 6.82 -4.65
C SER A 184 -11.01 7.04 -4.87
N ARG A 185 -11.86 6.32 -4.12
CA ARG A 185 -13.32 6.49 -4.19
C ARG A 185 -13.78 7.89 -3.78
N ILE A 186 -13.13 8.51 -2.80
CA ILE A 186 -13.44 9.87 -2.37
C ILE A 186 -13.08 10.87 -3.47
N SER A 187 -11.94 10.69 -4.13
CA SER A 187 -11.51 11.51 -5.27
C SER A 187 -12.49 11.40 -6.45
N ASP A 188 -12.87 10.18 -6.82
CA ASP A 188 -13.76 9.91 -7.95
C ASP A 188 -15.17 10.50 -7.74
N ARG A 189 -15.66 10.52 -6.49
CA ARG A 189 -16.94 11.19 -6.14
C ARG A 189 -16.85 12.71 -6.25
N ARG A 190 -15.72 13.31 -5.85
CA ARG A 190 -15.53 14.77 -5.95
C ARG A 190 -15.43 15.24 -7.39
N SER A 191 -14.71 14.50 -8.24
CA SER A 191 -14.62 14.81 -9.67
C SER A 191 -15.98 14.70 -10.37
N SER A 192 -16.77 13.67 -10.02
CA SER A 192 -18.14 13.48 -10.53
C SER A 192 -19.12 14.57 -10.08
N ALA A 193 -18.98 15.07 -8.85
CA ALA A 193 -19.83 16.16 -8.34
C ALA A 193 -19.49 17.51 -9.00
N ALA A 194 -18.21 17.75 -9.31
CA ALA A 194 -17.75 18.98 -9.96
C ALA A 194 -18.23 19.08 -11.43
N SER A 195 -18.39 17.95 -12.13
CA SER A 195 -18.86 17.91 -13.51
C SER A 195 -20.39 18.07 -13.65
N THR A 196 -21.16 17.92 -12.57
CA THR A 196 -22.63 18.10 -12.56
C THR A 196 -23.13 19.51 -12.24
N CYS A 197 -22.27 20.48 -11.89
CA CYS A 197 -22.71 21.87 -11.73
C CYS A 197 -22.76 22.58 -13.10
N PRO A 198 -23.94 22.89 -13.68
CA PRO A 198 -24.00 23.72 -14.86
C PRO A 198 -23.59 25.14 -14.45
N ARG A 199 -22.63 25.74 -15.16
CA ARG A 199 -22.37 27.19 -15.06
C ARG A 199 -23.69 27.91 -15.33
N ARG A 200 -24.27 28.52 -14.29
CA ARG A 200 -25.28 29.58 -14.48
C ARG A 200 -24.57 30.77 -15.12
N THR A 201 -24.83 30.97 -16.41
CA THR A 201 -24.68 32.26 -17.11
C THR A 201 -25.66 33.27 -16.56
#